data_AF-A0A6P7L6H0-F1
#
_entry.id   AF-A0A6P7L6H0-F1
#
_cell.length_a   1.000
_cell.length_b   1.000
_cell.length_c   1.000
_cell.angle_alpha   90.00
_cell.angle_beta   90.00
_cell.angle_gamma   90.00
#
_symmetry.space_group_name_H-M   'P 1'
#
loop_
_entity.id
_entity.type
_entity.pdbx_description
1 polymer ?
#
loop_
_entity_poly.entity_id
_entity_poly.type
_entity_poly.pdbx_seq_one_letter_code
_entity_poly.pdbx_strand_id
1 'polypeptide(L)'
;MGTVSELCASSFQAFLCPTVRPGPPAASTVPDDLSPEERQELESIRRRKQELLQDIQRLKDEIAEVTSEIESLGLTEERKSMQRSKQMAMGRKKFNMDPKKGIRFLIDSNLLKITSDDIAQFLYKGEGLNKTAIGDYLGERDDFNIKVLHAFLDLHEFTDLNLVQALRQFLWSFRLPGEAQKIDRMMEAFAQRYCHCNPGVFQSTDTCYVLSFAVIMLNTSLHNPNVKDKPSVQRFTAMNRCINDGGDLPEELLRNLYDSIKNEPFKIPEDDGNDLTHTFFNPDREGWLLKLGGRVKTWKRRWFILTDNCLYYFEYTTDKEPRGIIPLENLSIREVEDSKKPNCFELFIPDHKDQVIKACKTEADGRVVEGNHTFYRISAPTAEEKDEWINSIRAAISKDPFYEMLAARKKKVSSLKGL
;
A
#
# COMPACT_ATOMS: atom_id res chain seq x y z
N MET A 1 -16.93 31.87 15.97
CA MET A 1 -15.59 32.36 16.36
C MET A 1 -14.95 32.89 15.09
N GLY A 2 -15.03 34.20 14.87
CA GLY A 2 -14.46 34.84 13.69
C GLY A 2 -12.94 34.69 13.68
N THR A 3 -12.37 34.43 12.51
CA THR A 3 -10.93 34.25 12.37
C THR A 3 -10.23 35.60 12.60
N VAL A 4 -8.97 35.56 13.04
CA VAL A 4 -8.13 36.75 13.32
C VAL A 4 -8.09 37.73 12.11
N SER A 5 -8.39 37.25 10.90
CA SER A 5 -8.55 38.04 9.68
C SER A 5 -9.75 39.02 9.70
N GLU A 6 -10.88 38.65 10.31
CA GLU A 6 -12.08 39.51 10.40
C GLU A 6 -11.89 40.65 11.43
N LEU A 7 -11.06 40.44 12.45
CA LEU A 7 -10.69 41.46 13.44
C LEU A 7 -9.69 42.49 12.89
N CYS A 8 -8.79 42.09 11.98
CA CYS A 8 -7.90 43.04 11.30
C CYS A 8 -8.63 43.90 10.25
N ALA A 9 -9.55 43.33 9.47
CA ALA A 9 -10.29 44.08 8.45
C ALA A 9 -11.27 45.10 9.07
N SER A 10 -11.97 44.73 10.15
CA SER A 10 -12.90 45.64 10.86
C SER A 10 -12.19 46.77 11.59
N SER A 11 -10.96 46.55 12.07
CA SER A 11 -10.15 47.59 12.74
C SER A 11 -9.52 48.59 11.76
N PHE A 12 -9.16 48.14 10.55
CA PHE A 12 -8.62 49.03 9.50
C PHE A 12 -9.69 49.91 8.85
N GLN A 13 -10.90 49.40 8.65
CA GLN A 13 -12.00 50.17 8.07
C GLN A 13 -12.49 51.30 9.00
N ALA A 14 -12.36 51.12 10.32
CA ALA A 14 -12.64 52.15 11.33
C ALA A 14 -11.58 53.27 11.37
N PHE A 15 -10.34 53.01 10.95
CA PHE A 15 -9.26 54.00 10.90
C PHE A 15 -9.27 54.84 9.61
N LEU A 16 -9.72 54.27 8.49
CA LEU A 16 -9.75 54.96 7.20
C LEU A 16 -10.98 55.87 7.00
N CYS A 17 -12.06 55.65 7.76
CA CYS A 17 -13.29 56.42 7.64
C CYS A 17 -13.71 57.01 9.00
N PRO A 18 -13.11 58.13 9.45
CA PRO A 18 -13.73 58.89 10.51
C PRO A 18 -15.03 59.46 9.93
N THR A 19 -16.16 59.01 10.45
CA THR A 19 -17.50 59.59 10.18
C THR A 19 -17.58 60.99 10.79
N VAL A 20 -16.75 61.91 10.32
CA VAL A 20 -16.95 63.33 10.53
C VAL A 20 -17.94 63.76 9.47
N ARG A 21 -19.22 63.86 9.87
CA ARG A 21 -20.20 64.62 9.09
C ARG A 21 -19.60 66.01 8.82
N PRO A 22 -19.55 66.49 7.57
CA PRO A 22 -19.17 67.86 7.33
C PRO A 22 -20.27 68.75 7.93
N GLY A 23 -19.97 69.38 9.06
CA GLY A 23 -20.74 70.53 9.50
C GLY A 23 -20.64 71.64 8.45
N PRO A 24 -21.62 72.56 8.38
CA PRO A 24 -21.61 73.62 7.39
C PRO A 24 -20.31 74.44 7.50
N PRO A 25 -19.80 75.01 6.39
CA PRO A 25 -18.55 75.74 6.41
C PRO A 25 -18.66 76.91 7.39
N ALA A 26 -18.02 76.79 8.56
CA ALA A 26 -17.87 77.91 9.46
C ALA A 26 -17.04 78.95 8.72
N ALA A 27 -17.66 80.08 8.37
CA ALA A 27 -16.98 81.22 7.80
C ALA A 27 -15.76 81.54 8.66
N SER A 28 -14.58 81.56 8.04
CA SER A 28 -13.32 81.86 8.69
C SER A 28 -13.27 83.35 9.05
N THR A 29 -13.95 83.76 10.11
CA THR A 29 -13.80 85.10 10.68
C THR A 29 -12.46 85.16 11.38
N VAL A 30 -11.50 85.83 10.75
CA VAL A 30 -10.24 86.24 11.38
C VAL A 30 -10.59 87.27 12.45
N PRO A 31 -10.13 87.14 13.70
CA PRO A 31 -10.29 88.19 14.72
C PRO A 31 -9.66 89.51 14.22
N ASP A 32 -10.38 90.62 14.33
CA ASP A 32 -9.97 91.92 13.76
C ASP A 32 -8.76 92.57 14.47
N ASP A 33 -8.28 92.00 15.58
CA ASP A 33 -7.27 92.57 16.48
C ASP A 33 -5.85 91.99 16.35
N LEU A 34 -5.59 91.12 15.36
CA LEU A 34 -4.26 90.51 15.17
C LEU A 34 -3.22 91.53 14.68
N SER A 35 -2.05 91.54 15.34
CA SER A 35 -0.87 92.29 14.92
C SER A 35 -0.34 91.80 13.56
N PRO A 36 0.45 92.60 12.82
CA PRO A 36 0.97 92.20 11.51
C PRO A 36 1.78 90.90 11.54
N GLU A 37 2.54 90.68 12.62
CA GLU A 37 3.35 89.48 12.85
C GLU A 37 2.46 88.24 13.07
N GLU A 38 1.40 88.36 13.88
CA GLU A 38 0.44 87.26 14.12
C GLU A 38 -0.37 86.90 12.87
N ARG A 39 -0.68 87.88 12.00
CA ARG A 39 -1.35 87.61 10.71
C ARG A 39 -0.46 86.80 9.78
N GLN A 40 0.84 87.14 9.71
CA GLN A 40 1.81 86.42 8.92
C GLN A 40 2.04 84.99 9.44
N GLU A 41 2.07 84.83 10.77
CA GLU A 41 2.22 83.52 11.41
C GLU A 41 0.98 82.64 11.15
N LEU A 42 -0.24 83.20 11.26
CA LEU A 42 -1.49 82.51 10.93
C LEU A 42 -1.55 82.06 9.47
N GLU A 43 -1.09 82.89 8.52
CA GLU A 43 -0.97 82.52 7.11
C GLU A 43 0.03 81.37 6.91
N SER A 44 1.16 81.39 7.62
CA SER A 44 2.14 80.30 7.59
C SER A 44 1.56 78.98 8.11
N ILE A 45 0.79 79.03 9.21
CA ILE A 45 0.12 77.87 9.81
C ILE A 45 -0.97 77.35 8.86
N ARG A 46 -1.73 78.23 8.21
CA ARG A 46 -2.73 77.84 7.20
C ARG A 46 -2.09 77.16 6.00
N ARG A 47 -0.98 77.70 5.48
CA ARG A 47 -0.23 77.07 4.38
C ARG A 47 0.28 75.69 4.79
N ARG A 48 0.90 75.58 5.96
CA ARG A 48 1.43 74.30 6.47
C ARG A 48 0.35 73.27 6.76
N LYS A 49 -0.83 73.71 7.24
CA LYS A 49 -2.02 72.86 7.39
C LYS A 49 -2.50 72.34 6.04
N GLN A 50 -2.47 73.17 5.00
CA GLN A 50 -2.89 72.77 3.66
C GLN A 50 -1.91 71.79 3.00
N GLU A 51 -0.61 71.98 3.22
CA GLU A 51 0.43 71.01 2.84
C GLU A 51 0.23 69.66 3.55
N LEU A 52 0.03 69.67 4.87
CA LEU A 52 -0.24 68.46 5.65
C LEU A 52 -1.51 67.73 5.19
N LEU A 53 -2.58 68.46 4.83
CA LEU A 53 -3.79 67.86 4.29
C LEU A 53 -3.57 67.21 2.92
N GLN A 54 -2.72 67.80 2.07
CA GLN A 54 -2.34 67.20 0.79
C GLN A 54 -1.49 65.94 1.00
N ASP A 55 -0.57 65.95 1.97
CA ASP A 55 0.24 64.78 2.30
C ASP A 55 -0.60 63.66 2.92
N ILE A 56 -1.56 63.97 3.80
CA ILE A 56 -2.52 62.98 4.32
C ILE A 56 -3.33 62.37 3.19
N GLN A 57 -3.77 63.16 2.21
CA GLN A 57 -4.52 62.64 1.08
C GLN A 57 -3.65 61.71 0.22
N ARG A 58 -2.40 62.09 -0.05
CA ARG A 58 -1.46 61.26 -0.79
C ARG A 58 -1.21 59.92 -0.08
N LEU A 59 -0.97 59.94 1.22
CA LEU A 59 -0.78 58.73 2.03
C LEU A 59 -2.03 57.84 2.03
N LYS A 60 -3.23 58.41 2.03
CA LYS A 60 -4.48 57.64 1.92
C LYS A 60 -4.59 56.93 0.56
N ASP A 61 -4.23 57.62 -0.51
CA ASP A 61 -4.27 57.07 -1.86
C ASP A 61 -3.23 55.94 -2.02
N GLU A 62 -2.02 56.12 -1.48
CA GLU A 62 -0.98 55.08 -1.42
C GLU A 62 -1.42 53.85 -0.62
N ILE A 63 -2.05 54.04 0.55
CA ILE A 63 -2.58 52.93 1.35
C ILE A 63 -3.68 52.17 0.60
N ALA A 64 -4.56 52.88 -0.11
CA ALA A 64 -5.62 52.27 -0.90
C ALA A 64 -5.07 51.42 -2.05
N GLU A 65 -4.02 51.92 -2.74
CA GLU A 65 -3.33 51.20 -3.81
C GLU A 65 -2.66 49.92 -3.28
N VAL A 66 -1.87 50.02 -2.21
CA VAL A 66 -1.20 48.87 -1.58
C VAL A 66 -2.20 47.82 -1.10
N THR A 67 -3.33 48.25 -0.53
CA THR A 67 -4.39 47.33 -0.08
C THR A 67 -4.99 46.56 -1.26
N SER A 68 -5.25 47.25 -2.37
CA SER A 68 -5.76 46.62 -3.60
C SER A 68 -4.77 45.62 -4.21
N GLU A 69 -3.47 45.90 -4.15
CA GLU A 69 -2.44 44.97 -4.61
C GLU A 69 -2.38 43.71 -3.74
N ILE A 70 -2.47 43.85 -2.41
CA ILE A 70 -2.49 42.72 -1.47
C ILE A 70 -3.69 41.79 -1.74
N GLU A 71 -4.88 42.35 -1.95
CA GLU A 71 -6.08 41.56 -2.28
C GLU A 71 -5.94 40.82 -3.62
N SER A 72 -5.40 41.48 -4.64
CA SER A 72 -5.13 40.89 -5.96
C SER A 72 -4.12 39.72 -5.90
N LEU A 73 -3.06 39.89 -5.10
CA LEU A 73 -2.07 38.84 -4.85
C LEU A 73 -2.70 37.64 -4.12
N GLY A 74 -3.57 37.88 -3.14
CA GLY A 74 -4.30 36.85 -2.40
C GLY A 74 -5.18 35.97 -3.31
N LEU A 75 -5.99 36.59 -4.18
CA LEU A 75 -6.84 35.88 -5.15
C LEU A 75 -6.02 35.05 -6.16
N THR A 76 -4.85 35.55 -6.53
CA THR A 76 -3.94 34.89 -7.46
C THR A 76 -3.29 33.66 -6.81
N GLU A 77 -2.87 33.76 -5.56
CA GLU A 77 -2.34 32.62 -4.78
C GLU A 77 -3.41 31.55 -4.52
N GLU A 78 -4.65 31.94 -4.21
CA GLU A 78 -5.76 30.99 -4.07
C GLU A 78 -6.06 30.22 -5.36
N ARG A 79 -6.09 30.89 -6.51
CA ARG A 79 -6.27 30.21 -7.82
C ARG A 79 -5.14 29.24 -8.13
N LYS A 80 -3.88 29.64 -7.90
CA LYS A 80 -2.72 28.76 -8.08
C LYS A 80 -2.79 27.56 -7.15
N SER A 81 -3.15 27.76 -5.88
CA SER A 81 -3.31 26.69 -4.89
C SER A 81 -4.40 25.70 -5.31
N MET A 82 -5.57 26.18 -5.74
CA MET A 82 -6.64 25.32 -6.26
C MET A 82 -6.21 24.55 -7.51
N GLN A 83 -5.51 25.19 -8.44
CA GLN A 83 -4.99 24.54 -9.64
C GLN A 83 -3.97 23.44 -9.29
N ARG A 84 -3.04 23.75 -8.37
CA ARG A 84 -2.04 22.80 -7.86
C ARG A 84 -2.71 21.59 -7.22
N SER A 85 -3.72 21.81 -6.38
CA SER A 85 -4.50 20.74 -5.73
C SER A 85 -5.23 19.85 -6.75
N LYS A 86 -5.86 20.45 -7.77
CA LYS A 86 -6.51 19.69 -8.86
C LYS A 86 -5.51 18.85 -9.66
N GLN A 87 -4.36 19.41 -10.01
CA GLN A 87 -3.30 18.66 -10.70
C GLN A 87 -2.76 17.53 -9.81
N MET A 88 -2.59 17.76 -8.51
CA MET A 88 -2.17 16.74 -7.55
C MET A 88 -3.18 15.58 -7.49
N ALA A 89 -4.48 15.89 -7.38
CA ALA A 89 -5.54 14.88 -7.41
C ALA A 89 -5.55 14.07 -8.72
N MET A 90 -5.35 14.72 -9.86
CA MET A 90 -5.23 14.05 -11.16
C MET A 90 -3.98 13.15 -11.22
N GLY A 91 -2.85 13.61 -10.70
CA GLY A 91 -1.61 12.84 -10.64
C GLY A 91 -1.75 11.57 -9.79
N ARG A 92 -2.41 11.66 -8.63
CA ARG A 92 -2.76 10.51 -7.79
C ARG A 92 -3.66 9.51 -8.54
N LYS A 93 -4.70 9.99 -9.21
CA LYS A 93 -5.58 9.13 -10.03
C LYS A 93 -4.79 8.42 -11.14
N LYS A 94 -3.87 9.12 -11.81
CA LYS A 94 -2.99 8.52 -12.82
C LYS A 94 -2.05 7.48 -12.22
N PHE A 95 -1.48 7.77 -11.05
CA PHE A 95 -0.62 6.83 -10.32
C PHE A 95 -1.36 5.52 -10.00
N ASN A 96 -2.58 5.62 -9.48
CA ASN A 96 -3.38 4.44 -9.13
C ASN A 96 -3.77 3.59 -10.35
N MET A 97 -3.72 4.14 -11.57
CA MET A 97 -3.94 3.40 -12.81
C MET A 97 -2.63 2.86 -13.42
N ASP A 98 -1.57 3.65 -13.36
CA ASP A 98 -0.25 3.34 -13.90
C ASP A 98 0.80 4.15 -13.10
N PRO A 99 1.51 3.51 -12.15
CA PRO A 99 2.42 4.21 -11.25
C PRO A 99 3.50 5.02 -11.98
N LYS A 100 4.09 4.45 -13.04
CA LYS A 100 5.16 5.10 -13.82
C LYS A 100 4.63 6.35 -14.51
N LYS A 101 3.45 6.29 -15.15
CA LYS A 101 2.82 7.46 -15.78
C LYS A 101 2.37 8.50 -14.76
N GLY A 102 1.87 8.08 -13.60
CA GLY A 102 1.47 8.98 -12.51
C GLY A 102 2.63 9.81 -11.97
N ILE A 103 3.74 9.14 -11.64
CA ILE A 103 4.98 9.81 -11.20
C ILE A 103 5.47 10.78 -12.27
N ARG A 104 5.53 10.35 -13.54
CA ARG A 104 5.96 11.20 -14.65
C ARG A 104 5.10 12.45 -14.79
N PHE A 105 3.77 12.30 -14.72
CA PHE A 105 2.85 13.45 -14.78
C PHE A 105 3.08 14.45 -13.63
N LEU A 106 3.33 13.95 -12.42
CA LEU A 106 3.60 14.80 -11.25
C LEU A 106 4.93 15.56 -11.41
N ILE A 107 5.94 14.92 -12.00
CA ILE A 107 7.23 15.55 -12.33
C ILE A 107 7.06 16.62 -13.41
N ASP A 108 6.42 16.27 -14.53
CA ASP A 108 6.19 17.18 -15.65
C ASP A 108 5.32 18.40 -15.26
N SER A 109 4.47 18.24 -14.24
CA SER A 109 3.64 19.32 -13.68
C SER A 109 4.35 20.13 -12.57
N ASN A 110 5.63 19.90 -12.30
CA ASN A 110 6.41 20.50 -11.21
C ASN A 110 5.79 20.31 -9.81
N LEU A 111 5.05 19.21 -9.61
CA LEU A 111 4.43 18.85 -8.33
C LEU A 111 5.30 17.91 -7.51
N LEU A 112 6.18 17.16 -8.17
CA LEU A 112 7.10 16.20 -7.57
C LEU A 112 8.48 16.35 -8.21
N LYS A 113 9.54 16.29 -7.41
CA LYS A 113 10.91 16.33 -7.92
C LYS A 113 11.33 14.94 -8.39
N ILE A 114 12.24 14.87 -9.36
CA ILE A 114 12.80 13.63 -9.90
C ILE A 114 13.97 13.10 -9.04
N THR A 115 13.76 12.97 -7.74
CA THR A 115 14.74 12.37 -6.81
C THR A 115 14.13 11.14 -6.15
N SER A 116 14.99 10.20 -5.73
CA SER A 116 14.54 9.00 -5.00
C SER A 116 13.80 9.37 -3.72
N ASP A 117 14.33 10.33 -2.97
CA ASP A 117 13.85 10.77 -1.66
C ASP A 117 12.49 11.47 -1.76
N ASP A 118 12.31 12.37 -2.72
CA ASP A 118 11.04 13.08 -2.91
C ASP A 118 9.92 12.11 -3.33
N ILE A 119 10.24 11.15 -4.22
CA ILE A 119 9.28 10.13 -4.64
C ILE A 119 8.97 9.17 -3.49
N ALA A 120 10.00 8.69 -2.77
CA ALA A 120 9.81 7.86 -1.59
C ALA A 120 8.92 8.54 -0.54
N GLN A 121 9.14 9.84 -0.28
CA GLN A 121 8.34 10.63 0.65
C GLN A 121 6.89 10.79 0.19
N PHE A 122 6.66 10.94 -1.11
CA PHE A 122 5.32 10.96 -1.72
C PHE A 122 4.60 9.61 -1.53
N LEU A 123 5.27 8.51 -1.83
CA LEU A 123 4.73 7.16 -1.66
C LEU A 123 4.45 6.85 -0.20
N TYR A 124 5.36 7.21 0.71
CA TYR A 124 5.25 6.96 2.16
C TYR A 124 4.09 7.73 2.79
N LYS A 125 3.86 8.99 2.37
CA LYS A 125 2.66 9.74 2.80
C LYS A 125 1.37 9.06 2.35
N GLY A 126 1.37 8.44 1.16
CA GLY A 126 0.28 7.57 0.69
C GLY A 126 -1.09 8.24 0.52
N GLU A 127 -1.19 9.57 0.63
CA GLU A 127 -2.48 10.26 0.67
C GLU A 127 -3.23 10.11 -0.66
N GLY A 128 -4.30 9.32 -0.69
CA GLY A 128 -5.09 9.07 -1.91
C GLY A 128 -4.41 8.17 -2.94
N LEU A 129 -3.38 7.43 -2.52
CA LEU A 129 -2.70 6.44 -3.35
C LEU A 129 -3.21 5.04 -3.04
N ASN A 130 -3.38 4.25 -4.09
CA ASN A 130 -3.68 2.83 -3.97
C ASN A 130 -2.41 2.09 -3.50
N LYS A 131 -2.55 1.27 -2.45
CA LYS A 131 -1.38 0.65 -1.80
C LYS A 131 -0.81 -0.55 -2.57
N THR A 132 -1.61 -1.19 -3.42
CA THR A 132 -1.14 -2.18 -4.40
C THR A 132 -0.26 -1.49 -5.45
N ALA A 133 -0.71 -0.35 -5.98
CA ALA A 133 0.06 0.44 -6.95
C ALA A 133 1.41 0.95 -6.38
N ILE A 134 1.47 1.26 -5.08
CA ILE A 134 2.73 1.54 -4.37
C ILE A 134 3.64 0.31 -4.38
N GLY A 135 3.13 -0.84 -3.96
CA GLY A 135 3.89 -2.10 -3.92
C GLY A 135 4.44 -2.49 -5.29
N ASP A 136 3.62 -2.38 -6.33
CA ASP A 136 4.02 -2.66 -7.72
C ASP A 136 5.20 -1.78 -8.15
N TYR A 137 5.12 -0.47 -7.90
CA TYR A 137 6.17 0.48 -8.27
C TYR A 137 7.47 0.22 -7.49
N LEU A 138 7.37 0.02 -6.18
CA LEU A 138 8.54 -0.24 -5.34
C LEU A 138 9.20 -1.59 -5.64
N GLY A 139 8.40 -2.57 -6.08
CA GLY A 139 8.86 -3.90 -6.43
C GLY A 139 9.55 -3.99 -7.80
N GLU A 140 9.52 -2.95 -8.65
CA GLU A 140 10.15 -2.99 -9.98
C GLU A 140 11.67 -3.19 -9.92
N ARG A 141 12.23 -3.78 -10.98
CA ARG A 141 13.68 -4.09 -11.08
C ARG A 141 14.53 -2.93 -11.59
N ASP A 142 13.91 -1.83 -12.01
CA ASP A 142 14.61 -0.68 -12.57
C ASP A 142 15.50 -0.03 -11.49
N ASP A 143 16.73 0.34 -11.82
CA ASP A 143 17.70 0.91 -10.86
C ASP A 143 17.16 2.11 -10.07
N PHE A 144 16.33 2.92 -10.72
CA PHE A 144 15.69 4.06 -10.07
C PHE A 144 14.63 3.64 -9.05
N ASN A 145 13.82 2.62 -9.37
CA ASN A 145 12.83 2.05 -8.45
C ASN A 145 13.49 1.40 -7.24
N ILE A 146 14.63 0.73 -7.44
CA ILE A 146 15.44 0.18 -6.34
C ILE A 146 15.93 1.29 -5.40
N LYS A 147 16.42 2.41 -5.94
CA LYS A 147 16.80 3.58 -5.11
C LYS A 147 15.62 4.16 -4.34
N VAL A 148 14.45 4.27 -4.98
CA VAL A 148 13.21 4.71 -4.32
C VAL A 148 12.80 3.74 -3.20
N LEU A 149 12.92 2.43 -3.40
CA LEU A 149 12.62 1.42 -2.38
C LEU A 149 13.52 1.58 -1.14
N HIS A 150 14.83 1.76 -1.34
CA HIS A 150 15.74 2.00 -0.21
C HIS A 150 15.40 3.31 0.52
N ALA A 151 15.21 4.41 -0.21
CA ALA A 151 14.80 5.68 0.40
C ALA A 151 13.44 5.58 1.13
N PHE A 152 12.50 4.78 0.62
CA PHE A 152 11.21 4.52 1.25
C PHE A 152 11.35 3.74 2.57
N LEU A 153 12.26 2.77 2.61
CA LEU A 153 12.60 2.05 3.84
C LEU A 153 13.36 2.89 4.84
N ASP A 154 14.16 3.86 4.38
CA ASP A 154 14.85 4.80 5.26
C ASP A 154 13.89 5.73 6.01
N LEU A 155 12.68 5.95 5.47
CA LEU A 155 11.58 6.66 6.16
C LEU A 155 10.91 5.83 7.26
N HIS A 156 11.18 4.53 7.35
CA HIS A 156 10.69 3.68 8.44
C HIS A 156 11.70 3.66 9.60
N GLU A 157 11.20 3.95 10.80
CA GLU A 157 11.97 3.94 12.05
C GLU A 157 11.82 2.57 12.74
N PHE A 158 12.77 1.67 12.50
CA PHE A 158 12.76 0.31 13.07
C PHE A 158 13.62 0.14 14.32
N THR A 159 14.32 1.19 14.77
CA THR A 159 15.16 1.14 15.97
C THR A 159 14.32 0.76 17.18
N ASP A 160 14.84 -0.16 18.00
CA ASP A 160 14.20 -0.68 19.23
C ASP A 160 12.85 -1.40 19.01
N LEU A 161 12.45 -1.64 17.76
CA LEU A 161 11.29 -2.47 17.44
C LEU A 161 11.71 -3.92 17.25
N ASN A 162 10.90 -4.85 17.76
CA ASN A 162 11.05 -6.25 17.40
C ASN A 162 10.59 -6.50 15.95
N LEU A 163 10.95 -7.66 15.40
CA LEU A 163 10.70 -7.99 14.00
C LEU A 163 9.22 -7.91 13.60
N VAL A 164 8.31 -8.36 14.48
CA VAL A 164 6.85 -8.30 14.21
C VAL A 164 6.37 -6.85 14.18
N GLN A 165 6.82 -5.99 15.10
CA GLN A 165 6.46 -4.57 15.13
C GLN A 165 6.94 -3.84 13.87
N ALA A 166 8.19 -4.09 13.45
CA ALA A 166 8.73 -3.54 12.21
C ALA A 166 7.95 -4.03 10.97
N LEU A 167 7.63 -5.34 10.91
CA LEU A 167 6.82 -5.90 9.84
C LEU A 167 5.41 -5.29 9.79
N ARG A 168 4.78 -5.01 10.94
CA ARG A 168 3.47 -4.34 10.98
C ARG A 168 3.52 -2.95 10.36
N GLN A 169 4.56 -2.15 10.68
CA GLN A 169 4.71 -0.82 10.08
C GLN A 169 4.98 -0.93 8.58
N PHE A 170 5.89 -1.81 8.18
CA PHE A 170 6.27 -2.01 6.78
C PHE A 170 5.08 -2.44 5.91
N LEU A 171 4.35 -3.47 6.33
CA LEU A 171 3.19 -4.03 5.62
C LEU A 171 1.94 -3.13 5.69
N TRP A 172 1.94 -2.10 6.55
CA TRP A 172 0.89 -1.09 6.54
C TRP A 172 1.09 -0.05 5.44
N SER A 173 2.32 0.19 5.00
CA SER A 173 2.64 1.28 4.08
C SER A 173 2.29 0.98 2.62
N PHE A 174 2.18 -0.30 2.24
CA PHE A 174 1.86 -0.75 0.89
C PHE A 174 1.32 -2.20 0.92
N ARG A 175 0.87 -2.73 -0.22
CA ARG A 175 0.59 -4.18 -0.35
C ARG A 175 1.71 -4.87 -1.09
N LEU A 176 2.15 -6.03 -0.56
CA LEU A 176 3.14 -6.84 -1.27
C LEU A 176 2.62 -7.18 -2.69
N PRO A 177 3.49 -7.17 -3.70
CA PRO A 177 3.15 -7.58 -5.05
C PRO A 177 3.00 -9.12 -5.14
N GLY A 178 2.32 -9.61 -6.18
CA GLY A 178 2.09 -11.05 -6.36
C GLY A 178 3.26 -11.81 -6.97
N GLU A 179 4.21 -11.14 -7.63
CA GLU A 179 5.35 -11.77 -8.29
C GLU A 179 6.51 -12.03 -7.31
N ALA A 180 6.95 -13.29 -7.21
CA ALA A 180 8.00 -13.73 -6.28
C ALA A 180 9.28 -12.87 -6.32
N GLN A 181 9.70 -12.44 -7.51
CA GLN A 181 10.90 -11.60 -7.67
C GLN A 181 10.74 -10.20 -7.09
N LYS A 182 9.52 -9.64 -7.12
CA LYS A 182 9.24 -8.33 -6.52
C LYS A 182 9.20 -8.47 -5.00
N ILE A 183 8.53 -9.51 -4.48
CA ILE A 183 8.48 -9.83 -3.05
C ILE A 183 9.90 -10.00 -2.49
N ASP A 184 10.76 -10.77 -3.17
CA ASP A 184 12.16 -10.98 -2.76
C ASP A 184 12.91 -9.66 -2.60
N ARG A 185 12.84 -8.77 -3.60
CA ARG A 185 13.49 -7.45 -3.53
C ARG A 185 13.02 -6.62 -2.33
N MET A 186 11.70 -6.58 -2.10
CA MET A 186 11.12 -5.78 -1.02
C MET A 186 11.50 -6.34 0.36
N MET A 187 11.44 -7.66 0.53
CA MET A 187 11.77 -8.32 1.79
C MET A 187 13.27 -8.34 2.08
N GLU A 188 14.12 -8.44 1.05
CA GLU A 188 15.57 -8.27 1.17
C GLU A 188 15.91 -6.86 1.66
N ALA A 189 15.35 -5.83 1.02
CA ALA A 189 15.59 -4.45 1.43
C ALA A 189 15.08 -4.18 2.85
N PHE A 190 13.91 -4.72 3.22
CA PHE A 190 13.39 -4.66 4.59
C PHE A 190 14.35 -5.30 5.60
N ALA A 191 14.83 -6.53 5.32
CA ALA A 191 15.74 -7.23 6.20
C ALA A 191 17.05 -6.47 6.40
N GLN A 192 17.60 -5.88 5.33
CA GLN A 192 18.79 -5.04 5.39
C GLN A 192 18.56 -3.82 6.29
N ARG A 193 17.44 -3.12 6.10
CA ARG A 193 17.07 -1.95 6.92
C ARG A 193 16.87 -2.32 8.39
N TYR A 194 16.15 -3.41 8.67
CA TYR A 194 15.92 -3.85 10.04
C TYR A 194 17.23 -4.18 10.77
N CYS A 195 18.13 -4.95 10.14
CA CYS A 195 19.43 -5.28 10.71
C CYS A 195 20.32 -4.04 10.91
N HIS A 196 20.23 -3.05 10.02
CA HIS A 196 20.93 -1.78 10.18
C HIS A 196 20.43 -0.99 11.40
N CYS A 197 19.11 -0.94 11.62
CA CYS A 197 18.52 -0.27 12.78
C CYS A 197 18.72 -1.02 14.10
N ASN A 198 18.87 -2.34 14.04
CA ASN A 198 18.94 -3.23 15.21
C ASN A 198 20.19 -4.13 15.16
N PRO A 199 21.39 -3.54 15.26
CA PRO A 199 22.64 -4.30 15.14
C PRO A 199 22.76 -5.35 16.26
N GLY A 200 23.20 -6.55 15.90
CA GLY A 200 23.44 -7.65 16.85
C GLY A 200 22.22 -8.51 17.19
N VAL A 201 21.01 -8.17 16.73
CA VAL A 201 19.82 -9.02 16.92
C VAL A 201 19.90 -10.30 16.06
N PHE A 202 20.37 -10.19 14.83
CA PHE A 202 20.55 -11.31 13.90
C PHE A 202 21.99 -11.34 13.38
N GLN A 203 22.54 -12.53 13.14
CA GLN A 203 23.92 -12.69 12.62
C GLN A 203 24.04 -12.24 11.16
N SER A 204 22.96 -12.39 10.38
CA SER A 204 22.93 -12.03 8.97
C SER A 204 21.59 -11.46 8.54
N THR A 205 21.60 -10.69 7.44
CA THR A 205 20.39 -10.27 6.73
C THR A 205 19.54 -11.47 6.30
N ASP A 206 20.18 -12.56 5.86
CA ASP A 206 19.51 -13.80 5.47
C ASP A 206 18.71 -14.39 6.65
N THR A 207 19.25 -14.35 7.87
CA THR A 207 18.52 -14.76 9.09
C THR A 207 17.25 -13.93 9.28
N CYS A 208 17.36 -12.60 9.21
CA CYS A 208 16.22 -11.69 9.35
C CYS A 208 15.17 -11.91 8.27
N TYR A 209 15.61 -12.09 7.02
CA TYR A 209 14.76 -12.35 5.87
C TYR A 209 13.96 -13.65 6.05
N VAL A 210 14.64 -14.77 6.32
CA VAL A 210 13.96 -16.09 6.44
C VAL A 210 13.02 -16.10 7.65
N LEU A 211 13.42 -15.48 8.77
CA LEU A 211 12.55 -15.37 9.94
C LEU A 211 11.33 -14.49 9.67
N SER A 212 11.46 -13.42 8.88
CA SER A 212 10.33 -12.58 8.48
C SER A 212 9.27 -13.38 7.74
N PHE A 213 9.67 -14.25 6.80
CA PHE A 213 8.73 -15.16 6.13
C PHE A 213 8.13 -16.20 7.08
N ALA A 214 8.92 -16.73 8.01
CA ALA A 214 8.39 -17.65 9.03
C ALA A 214 7.31 -16.98 9.89
N VAL A 215 7.48 -15.69 10.22
CA VAL A 215 6.50 -14.87 10.95
C VAL A 215 5.26 -14.61 10.10
N ILE A 216 5.40 -14.29 8.81
CA ILE A 216 4.26 -14.10 7.89
C ILE A 216 3.48 -15.40 7.72
N MET A 217 4.16 -16.54 7.53
CA MET A 217 3.54 -17.86 7.45
C MET A 217 2.85 -18.27 8.76
N LEU A 218 3.41 -17.88 9.90
CA LEU A 218 2.79 -18.07 11.20
C LEU A 218 1.46 -17.31 11.31
N ASN A 219 1.38 -16.07 10.79
CA ASN A 219 0.14 -15.28 10.77
C ASN A 219 -0.99 -16.06 10.07
N THR A 220 -0.73 -16.53 8.85
CA THR A 220 -1.70 -17.35 8.10
C THR A 220 -2.05 -18.62 8.87
N SER A 221 -1.05 -19.31 9.41
CA SER A 221 -1.27 -20.56 10.16
C SER A 221 -2.18 -20.34 11.37
N LEU A 222 -1.97 -19.28 12.14
CA LEU A 222 -2.74 -18.99 13.36
C LEU A 222 -4.14 -18.43 13.06
N HIS A 223 -4.27 -17.54 12.07
CA HIS A 223 -5.48 -16.74 11.91
C HIS A 223 -6.38 -17.12 10.74
N ASN A 224 -5.88 -17.86 9.75
CA ASN A 224 -6.73 -18.35 8.66
C ASN A 224 -7.65 -19.48 9.18
N PRO A 225 -8.99 -19.33 9.14
CA PRO A 225 -9.92 -20.36 9.64
C PRO A 225 -9.79 -21.71 8.91
N ASN A 226 -9.28 -21.72 7.68
CA ASN A 226 -9.09 -22.93 6.89
C ASN A 226 -7.89 -23.78 7.36
N VAL A 227 -6.95 -23.20 8.09
CA VAL A 227 -5.81 -23.94 8.68
C VAL A 227 -6.27 -24.55 9.98
N LYS A 228 -6.46 -25.88 10.00
CA LYS A 228 -6.89 -26.62 11.19
C LYS A 228 -5.78 -26.84 12.21
N ASP A 229 -4.56 -27.08 11.73
CA ASP A 229 -3.39 -27.35 12.55
C ASP A 229 -2.70 -26.04 12.94
N LYS A 230 -3.04 -25.52 14.13
CA LYS A 230 -2.48 -24.28 14.67
C LYS A 230 -1.16 -24.59 15.39
N PRO A 231 0.01 -24.15 14.88
CA PRO A 231 1.28 -24.47 15.50
C PRO A 231 1.37 -23.86 16.91
N SER A 232 1.88 -24.62 17.88
CA SER A 232 2.21 -24.11 19.22
C SER A 232 3.51 -23.29 19.19
N VAL A 233 3.77 -22.52 20.26
CA VAL A 233 5.04 -21.79 20.40
C VAL A 233 6.24 -22.72 20.36
N GLN A 234 6.16 -23.91 20.99
CA GLN A 234 7.26 -24.89 20.97
C GLN A 234 7.52 -25.40 19.54
N ARG A 235 6.47 -25.61 18.75
CA ARG A 235 6.59 -26.00 17.34
C ARG A 235 7.20 -24.87 16.51
N PHE A 236 6.78 -23.63 16.73
CA PHE A 236 7.37 -22.47 16.05
C PHE A 236 8.87 -22.30 16.38
N THR A 237 9.26 -22.46 17.64
CA THR A 237 10.67 -22.48 18.05
C THR A 237 11.45 -23.62 17.37
N ALA A 238 10.90 -24.83 17.35
CA ALA A 238 11.54 -25.97 16.70
C ALA A 238 11.71 -25.80 15.18
N MET A 239 10.72 -25.20 14.50
CA MET A 239 10.74 -24.95 13.05
C MET A 239 11.82 -23.94 12.62
N ASN A 240 12.25 -23.08 13.55
CA ASN A 240 13.24 -22.02 13.35
C ASN A 240 14.58 -22.32 14.04
N ARG A 241 14.85 -23.57 14.42
CA ARG A 241 16.20 -23.98 14.86
C ARG A 241 17.23 -23.78 13.74
N CYS A 242 18.47 -23.50 14.12
CA CYS A 242 19.61 -23.27 13.23
C CYS A 242 19.42 -22.10 12.24
N ILE A 243 18.44 -21.22 12.44
CA ILE A 243 18.14 -20.12 11.50
C ILE A 243 19.12 -18.95 11.60
N ASN A 244 19.95 -18.90 12.65
CA ASN A 244 20.89 -17.81 12.89
C ASN A 244 22.30 -18.23 12.43
N ASP A 245 22.48 -18.35 11.10
CA ASP A 245 23.70 -18.86 10.45
C ASP A 245 24.18 -20.21 11.00
N GLY A 246 23.24 -21.14 11.20
CA GLY A 246 23.49 -22.48 11.75
C GLY A 246 23.33 -22.57 13.27
N GLY A 247 23.26 -21.44 13.97
CA GLY A 247 22.92 -21.35 15.40
C GLY A 247 21.43 -21.12 15.67
N ASP A 248 21.02 -21.23 16.94
CA ASP A 248 19.64 -20.97 17.37
C ASP A 248 19.46 -19.50 17.79
N LEU A 249 18.27 -18.95 17.56
CA LEU A 249 17.86 -17.67 18.14
C LEU A 249 17.41 -17.86 19.59
N PRO A 250 17.48 -16.80 20.44
CA PRO A 250 16.98 -16.87 21.81
C PRO A 250 15.51 -17.32 21.84
N GLU A 251 15.18 -18.28 22.72
CA GLU A 251 13.82 -18.82 22.80
C GLU A 251 12.80 -17.73 23.20
N GLU A 252 13.20 -16.81 24.07
CA GLU A 252 12.37 -15.68 24.49
C GLU A 252 12.03 -14.75 23.31
N LEU A 253 13.00 -14.49 22.41
CA LEU A 253 12.75 -13.71 21.20
C LEU A 253 11.68 -14.38 20.33
N LEU A 254 11.84 -15.68 20.03
CA LEU A 254 10.89 -16.42 19.19
C LEU A 254 9.50 -16.52 19.83
N ARG A 255 9.44 -16.67 21.16
CA ARG A 255 8.18 -16.64 21.94
C ARG A 255 7.49 -15.28 21.82
N ASN A 256 8.23 -14.19 21.98
CA ASN A 256 7.67 -12.83 21.87
C ASN A 256 7.12 -12.54 20.47
N LEU A 257 7.81 -12.99 19.41
CA LEU A 257 7.30 -12.89 18.03
C LEU A 257 6.03 -13.72 17.84
N TYR A 258 6.02 -14.95 18.33
CA TYR A 258 4.85 -15.83 18.24
C TYR A 258 3.64 -15.27 18.98
N ASP A 259 3.81 -14.83 20.23
CA ASP A 259 2.73 -14.30 21.05
C ASP A 259 2.20 -12.99 20.48
N SER A 260 3.06 -12.13 19.91
CA SER A 260 2.61 -10.91 19.23
C SER A 260 1.70 -11.22 18.04
N ILE A 261 2.08 -12.16 17.17
CA ILE A 261 1.24 -12.57 16.04
C ILE A 261 -0.03 -13.23 16.53
N LYS A 262 0.05 -14.17 17.49
CA LYS A 262 -1.11 -14.86 18.04
C LYS A 262 -2.15 -13.90 18.63
N ASN A 263 -1.69 -12.83 19.29
CA ASN A 263 -2.58 -11.85 19.92
C ASN A 263 -3.23 -10.91 18.89
N GLU A 264 -2.52 -10.53 17.83
CA GLU A 264 -3.05 -9.63 16.80
C GLU A 264 -2.53 -10.06 15.41
N PRO A 265 -3.41 -10.39 14.43
CA PRO A 265 -2.96 -10.66 13.06
C PRO A 265 -2.35 -9.41 12.43
N PHE A 266 -1.59 -9.58 11.35
CA PHE A 266 -1.19 -8.43 10.53
C PHE A 266 -2.43 -7.69 10.02
N LYS A 267 -2.45 -6.36 10.18
CA LYS A 267 -3.48 -5.52 9.59
C LYS A 267 -2.99 -5.09 8.22
N ILE A 268 -3.76 -5.46 7.21
CA ILE A 268 -3.46 -5.08 5.83
C ILE A 268 -4.39 -3.94 5.44
N PRO A 269 -3.86 -2.87 4.83
CA PRO A 269 -4.67 -1.81 4.28
C PRO A 269 -5.68 -2.34 3.24
N GLU A 270 -6.95 -2.00 3.41
CA GLU A 270 -8.03 -2.38 2.49
C GLU A 270 -7.95 -1.57 1.20
N ASP A 271 -7.97 -2.25 0.03
CA ASP A 271 -8.25 -1.62 -1.27
C ASP A 271 -9.09 -2.57 -2.19
N ASP A 272 -8.98 -3.90 -2.04
CA ASP A 272 -9.72 -4.85 -2.91
C ASP A 272 -9.90 -6.30 -2.37
N GLY A 273 -9.46 -6.62 -1.15
CA GLY A 273 -9.66 -7.96 -0.55
C GLY A 273 -8.72 -9.09 -1.06
N ASN A 274 -7.83 -8.83 -2.02
CA ASN A 274 -6.76 -9.75 -2.45
C ASN A 274 -5.49 -9.52 -1.62
N ASP A 275 -5.51 -9.90 -0.34
CA ASP A 275 -4.36 -9.70 0.56
C ASP A 275 -3.44 -10.93 0.62
N LEU A 276 -2.12 -10.71 0.52
CA LEU A 276 -1.08 -11.73 0.69
C LEU A 276 -0.92 -12.27 2.13
N THR A 277 -1.32 -11.54 3.18
CA THR A 277 -1.09 -12.01 4.58
C THR A 277 -2.21 -12.91 5.12
N HIS A 278 -3.44 -12.70 4.66
CA HIS A 278 -4.57 -13.60 4.91
C HIS A 278 -4.63 -14.75 3.91
N THR A 279 -4.02 -14.54 2.74
CA THR A 279 -4.12 -15.41 1.57
C THR A 279 -2.72 -15.39 0.94
N PHE A 280 -1.86 -16.39 1.22
CA PHE A 280 -0.65 -16.69 0.43
C PHE A 280 -0.99 -17.05 -1.04
N PHE A 281 -2.07 -16.50 -1.58
CA PHE A 281 -2.75 -16.93 -2.76
C PHE A 281 -2.80 -15.76 -3.76
N ASN A 282 -1.67 -15.50 -4.42
CA ASN A 282 -1.76 -15.02 -5.79
C ASN A 282 -2.00 -16.27 -6.66
N PRO A 283 -3.13 -16.39 -7.38
CA PRO A 283 -3.34 -17.56 -8.20
C PRO A 283 -2.33 -17.65 -9.32
N ASP A 284 -1.60 -18.76 -9.37
CA ASP A 284 -0.80 -19.14 -10.54
C ASP A 284 -1.69 -19.18 -11.80
N ARG A 285 -2.99 -19.49 -11.61
CA ARG A 285 -4.02 -19.44 -12.64
C ARG A 285 -5.42 -19.42 -12.04
N GLU A 286 -6.33 -18.70 -12.68
CA GLU A 286 -7.77 -18.78 -12.41
C GLU A 286 -8.59 -18.83 -13.70
N GLY A 287 -9.81 -19.37 -13.64
CA GLY A 287 -10.62 -19.56 -14.84
C GLY A 287 -11.79 -20.53 -14.69
N TRP A 288 -12.71 -20.52 -15.65
CA TRP A 288 -13.87 -21.41 -15.65
C TRP A 288 -13.54 -22.76 -16.28
N LEU A 289 -13.79 -23.85 -15.56
CA LEU A 289 -13.69 -25.22 -16.08
C LEU A 289 -14.94 -26.04 -15.78
N LEU A 290 -15.11 -27.12 -16.54
CA LEU A 290 -16.07 -28.16 -16.22
C LEU A 290 -15.36 -29.29 -15.49
N LYS A 291 -15.94 -29.79 -14.40
CA LYS A 291 -15.41 -30.96 -13.68
C LYS A 291 -16.42 -32.09 -13.58
N LEU A 292 -15.94 -33.32 -13.65
CA LEU A 292 -16.74 -34.51 -13.41
C LEU A 292 -16.90 -34.77 -11.89
N GLY A 293 -18.09 -35.19 -11.48
CA GLY A 293 -18.36 -35.62 -10.11
C GLY A 293 -17.68 -36.96 -9.77
N GLY A 294 -17.52 -37.23 -8.47
CA GLY A 294 -16.77 -38.38 -7.95
C GLY A 294 -17.62 -39.65 -8.00
N ARG A 295 -18.46 -39.84 -6.97
CA ARG A 295 -19.42 -40.95 -6.89
C ARG A 295 -20.51 -40.86 -7.95
N VAL A 296 -21.07 -39.67 -8.16
CA VAL A 296 -22.06 -39.40 -9.20
C VAL A 296 -21.38 -38.66 -10.34
N LYS A 297 -21.37 -39.26 -11.54
CA LYS A 297 -20.65 -38.75 -12.71
C LYS A 297 -21.42 -37.66 -13.46
N THR A 298 -21.68 -36.53 -12.79
CA THR A 298 -22.27 -35.33 -13.41
C THR A 298 -21.21 -34.27 -13.65
N TRP A 299 -21.29 -33.59 -14.80
CA TRP A 299 -20.45 -32.43 -15.09
C TRP A 299 -20.98 -31.17 -14.42
N LYS A 300 -20.10 -30.36 -13.85
CA LYS A 300 -20.43 -29.09 -13.19
C LYS A 300 -19.43 -28.00 -13.60
N ARG A 301 -19.93 -26.82 -13.93
CA ARG A 301 -19.10 -25.62 -14.20
C ARG A 301 -18.71 -25.00 -12.86
N ARG A 302 -17.41 -24.74 -12.68
CA ARG A 302 -16.85 -24.16 -11.46
C ARG A 302 -15.75 -23.17 -11.81
N TRP A 303 -15.63 -22.11 -11.02
CA TRP A 303 -14.50 -21.19 -11.09
C TRP A 303 -13.33 -21.83 -10.37
N PHE A 304 -12.23 -22.06 -11.07
CA PHE A 304 -11.04 -22.68 -10.51
C PHE A 304 -10.00 -21.64 -10.20
N ILE A 305 -9.28 -21.84 -9.10
CA ILE A 305 -8.13 -21.05 -8.67
C ILE A 305 -7.03 -22.07 -8.32
N LEU A 306 -5.89 -21.99 -9.00
CA LEU A 306 -4.68 -22.76 -8.72
C LEU A 306 -3.72 -21.89 -7.93
N THR A 307 -3.33 -22.33 -6.75
CA THR A 307 -2.44 -21.57 -5.86
C THR A 307 -2.01 -22.43 -4.66
N ASP A 308 -0.82 -22.18 -4.10
CA ASP A 308 -0.20 -22.96 -3.00
C ASP A 308 -0.32 -24.49 -3.19
N ASN A 309 0.07 -25.00 -4.37
CA ASN A 309 0.00 -26.43 -4.69
C ASN A 309 -1.40 -27.06 -4.50
N CYS A 310 -2.45 -26.24 -4.52
CA CYS A 310 -3.83 -26.65 -4.34
C CYS A 310 -4.67 -26.12 -5.49
N LEU A 311 -5.63 -26.94 -5.91
CA LEU A 311 -6.64 -26.54 -6.89
C LEU A 311 -7.98 -26.36 -6.17
N TYR A 312 -8.38 -25.10 -6.04
CA TYR A 312 -9.64 -24.68 -5.44
C TYR A 312 -10.70 -24.57 -6.52
N TYR A 313 -11.95 -24.87 -6.18
CA TYR A 313 -13.06 -24.61 -7.09
C TYR A 313 -14.30 -24.08 -6.37
N PHE A 314 -14.92 -23.07 -6.96
CA PHE A 314 -16.04 -22.29 -6.42
C PHE A 314 -17.27 -22.45 -7.30
N GLU A 315 -18.46 -22.25 -6.73
CA GLU A 315 -19.69 -22.24 -7.52
C GLU A 315 -19.81 -20.94 -8.33
N TYR A 316 -19.48 -19.82 -7.69
CA TYR A 316 -19.45 -18.48 -8.28
C TYR A 316 -18.11 -17.77 -8.01
N THR A 317 -17.76 -16.79 -8.84
CA THR A 317 -16.53 -15.98 -8.68
C THR A 317 -16.56 -15.07 -7.46
N THR A 318 -17.75 -14.80 -6.91
CA THR A 318 -17.96 -13.95 -5.73
C THR A 318 -17.98 -14.75 -4.43
N ASP A 319 -17.87 -16.08 -4.50
CA ASP A 319 -17.91 -16.94 -3.33
C ASP A 319 -16.65 -16.75 -2.49
N LYS A 320 -16.83 -16.54 -1.18
CA LYS A 320 -15.71 -16.41 -0.23
C LYS A 320 -15.12 -17.75 0.19
N GLU A 321 -15.89 -18.84 0.07
CA GLU A 321 -15.50 -20.19 0.48
C GLU A 321 -15.51 -21.16 -0.70
N PRO A 322 -14.47 -22.00 -0.86
CA PRO A 322 -14.41 -22.95 -1.96
C PRO A 322 -15.44 -24.06 -1.78
N ARG A 323 -16.03 -24.51 -2.89
CA ARG A 323 -16.86 -25.72 -2.91
C ARG A 323 -16.01 -26.98 -2.74
N GLY A 324 -14.74 -26.94 -3.08
CA GLY A 324 -13.79 -27.97 -2.70
C GLY A 324 -12.35 -27.60 -2.99
N ILE A 325 -11.47 -28.37 -2.37
CA ILE A 325 -10.03 -28.15 -2.35
C ILE A 325 -9.35 -29.46 -2.72
N ILE A 326 -8.48 -29.42 -3.72
CA ILE A 326 -7.73 -30.57 -4.22
C ILE A 326 -6.24 -30.27 -4.02
N PRO A 327 -5.62 -30.76 -2.94
CA PRO A 327 -4.16 -30.78 -2.82
C PRO A 327 -3.54 -31.50 -4.01
N LEU A 328 -2.54 -30.88 -4.65
CA LEU A 328 -1.87 -31.43 -5.82
C LEU A 328 -0.65 -32.30 -5.46
N GLU A 329 -0.33 -32.40 -4.17
CA GLU A 329 0.73 -33.27 -3.65
C GLU A 329 0.53 -34.72 -4.11
N ASN A 330 1.58 -35.31 -4.67
CA ASN A 330 1.60 -36.69 -5.17
C ASN A 330 0.59 -36.97 -6.31
N LEU A 331 0.03 -35.94 -6.93
CA LEU A 331 -0.79 -36.09 -8.13
C LEU A 331 0.07 -35.92 -9.38
N SER A 332 -0.38 -36.52 -10.47
CA SER A 332 0.11 -36.28 -11.81
C SER A 332 -1.06 -35.95 -12.73
N ILE A 333 -0.73 -35.37 -13.88
CA ILE A 333 -1.70 -34.93 -14.87
C ILE A 333 -1.50 -35.68 -16.19
N ARG A 334 -2.60 -36.14 -16.78
CA ARG A 334 -2.63 -36.75 -18.11
C ARG A 334 -3.78 -36.20 -18.94
N GLU A 335 -3.58 -36.13 -20.24
CA GLU A 335 -4.65 -35.83 -21.18
C GLU A 335 -5.52 -37.06 -21.39
N VAL A 336 -6.83 -36.85 -21.57
CA VAL A 336 -7.79 -37.93 -21.83
C VAL A 336 -8.84 -37.48 -22.85
N GLU A 337 -9.34 -38.44 -23.61
CA GLU A 337 -10.54 -38.23 -24.42
C GLU A 337 -11.80 -38.51 -23.60
N ASP A 338 -12.85 -37.72 -23.82
CA ASP A 338 -14.17 -37.93 -23.23
C ASP A 338 -15.23 -37.81 -24.32
N SER A 339 -16.17 -38.77 -24.35
CA SER A 339 -17.20 -38.83 -25.38
C SER A 339 -18.20 -37.66 -25.34
N LYS A 340 -18.26 -36.91 -24.23
CA LYS A 340 -19.24 -35.84 -24.02
C LYS A 340 -18.62 -34.46 -23.84
N LYS A 341 -17.30 -34.35 -23.64
CA LYS A 341 -16.64 -33.08 -23.33
C LYS A 341 -15.30 -32.95 -24.04
N PRO A 342 -15.04 -31.81 -24.70
CA PRO A 342 -13.77 -31.57 -25.36
C PRO A 342 -12.68 -31.24 -24.34
N ASN A 343 -11.43 -31.24 -24.79
CA ASN A 343 -10.28 -30.67 -24.09
C ASN A 343 -10.14 -31.20 -22.65
N CYS A 344 -10.20 -32.52 -22.48
CA CYS A 344 -10.22 -33.15 -21.16
C CYS A 344 -8.81 -33.53 -20.67
N PHE A 345 -8.62 -33.41 -19.36
CA PHE A 345 -7.45 -33.92 -18.64
C PHE A 345 -7.86 -34.49 -17.28
N GLU A 346 -6.97 -35.28 -16.69
CA GLU A 346 -7.18 -35.93 -15.40
C GLU A 346 -6.04 -35.65 -14.43
N LEU A 347 -6.41 -35.31 -13.19
CA LEU A 347 -5.53 -35.42 -12.03
C LEU A 347 -5.70 -36.81 -11.43
N PHE A 348 -4.61 -37.52 -11.19
CA PHE A 348 -4.60 -38.89 -10.68
C PHE A 348 -3.36 -39.17 -9.84
N ILE A 349 -3.41 -40.19 -8.99
CA ILE A 349 -2.24 -40.69 -8.23
C ILE A 349 -1.49 -41.68 -9.13
N PRO A 350 -0.20 -41.44 -9.45
CA PRO A 350 0.65 -42.42 -10.14
C PRO A 350 0.70 -43.75 -9.38
N ASP A 351 0.74 -44.87 -10.11
CA ASP A 351 0.91 -46.22 -9.57
C ASP A 351 -0.16 -46.75 -8.58
N HIS A 352 -1.16 -45.94 -8.22
CA HIS A 352 -2.26 -46.29 -7.30
C HIS A 352 -3.63 -45.85 -7.85
N LYS A 353 -4.07 -46.48 -8.94
CA LYS A 353 -5.28 -46.09 -9.71
C LYS A 353 -6.61 -46.18 -8.93
N ASP A 354 -6.69 -47.02 -7.91
CA ASP A 354 -7.91 -47.25 -7.14
C ASP A 354 -7.96 -46.44 -5.83
N GLN A 355 -6.87 -45.74 -5.50
CA GLN A 355 -6.81 -44.93 -4.29
C GLN A 355 -7.61 -43.65 -4.44
N VAL A 356 -8.39 -43.30 -3.42
CA VAL A 356 -9.11 -42.03 -3.36
C VAL A 356 -8.12 -40.89 -3.12
N ILE A 357 -8.18 -39.87 -3.97
CA ILE A 357 -7.43 -38.63 -3.84
C ILE A 357 -7.92 -37.90 -2.58
N LYS A 358 -6.98 -37.58 -1.69
CA LYS A 358 -7.25 -36.79 -0.48
C LYS A 358 -7.64 -35.38 -0.92
N ALA A 359 -8.92 -35.06 -0.76
CA ALA A 359 -9.50 -33.76 -1.09
C ALA A 359 -10.72 -33.53 -0.19
N CYS A 360 -11.19 -32.28 -0.08
CA CYS A 360 -12.42 -31.98 0.65
C CYS A 360 -13.41 -31.22 -0.24
N LYS A 361 -14.70 -31.32 0.09
CA LYS A 361 -15.78 -30.56 -0.54
C LYS A 361 -16.84 -30.18 0.48
N THR A 362 -17.59 -29.12 0.17
CA THR A 362 -18.74 -28.69 0.97
C THR A 362 -20.03 -29.24 0.38
N GLU A 363 -20.88 -29.85 1.21
CA GLU A 363 -22.22 -30.30 0.82
C GLU A 363 -23.22 -29.14 0.85
N ALA A 364 -24.45 -29.38 0.37
CA ALA A 364 -25.48 -28.33 0.29
C ALA A 364 -25.90 -27.78 1.66
N ASP A 365 -25.67 -28.54 2.73
CA ASP A 365 -25.93 -28.17 4.12
C ASP A 365 -24.75 -27.44 4.79
N GLY A 366 -23.68 -27.14 4.04
CA GLY A 366 -22.50 -26.44 4.53
C GLY A 366 -21.46 -27.33 5.22
N ARG A 367 -21.70 -28.65 5.35
CA ARG A 367 -20.70 -29.55 5.97
C ARG A 367 -19.55 -29.82 5.02
N VAL A 368 -18.33 -29.81 5.56
CA VAL A 368 -17.11 -30.22 4.84
C VAL A 368 -16.92 -31.73 4.98
N VAL A 369 -16.84 -32.44 3.85
CA VAL A 369 -16.65 -33.89 3.77
C VAL A 369 -15.47 -34.23 2.86
N GLU A 370 -14.92 -35.44 3.02
CA GLU A 370 -13.87 -35.92 2.11
C GLU A 370 -14.41 -36.18 0.68
N GLY A 371 -13.54 -35.92 -0.30
CA GLY A 371 -13.78 -36.23 -1.71
C GLY A 371 -13.89 -37.74 -1.93
N ASN A 372 -14.61 -38.13 -2.99
CA ASN A 372 -14.80 -39.55 -3.36
C ASN A 372 -14.24 -39.81 -4.77
N HIS A 373 -13.13 -39.15 -5.10
CA HIS A 373 -12.55 -39.15 -6.43
C HIS A 373 -11.29 -40.00 -6.44
N THR A 374 -11.24 -41.06 -7.26
CA THR A 374 -9.98 -41.76 -7.59
C THR A 374 -9.19 -41.02 -8.69
N PHE A 375 -9.89 -40.18 -9.45
CA PHE A 375 -9.33 -39.21 -10.39
C PHE A 375 -10.25 -37.99 -10.49
N TYR A 376 -9.70 -36.83 -10.82
CA TYR A 376 -10.47 -35.64 -11.19
C TYR A 376 -10.37 -35.41 -12.69
N ARG A 377 -11.44 -35.71 -13.42
CA ARG A 377 -11.57 -35.36 -14.84
C ARG A 377 -12.12 -33.95 -15.00
N ILE A 378 -11.41 -33.14 -15.77
CA ILE A 378 -11.67 -31.71 -15.98
C ILE A 378 -11.66 -31.43 -17.48
N SER A 379 -12.51 -30.52 -17.94
CA SER A 379 -12.66 -30.10 -19.33
C SER A 379 -12.55 -28.59 -19.43
N ALA A 380 -11.67 -28.13 -20.31
CA ALA A 380 -11.48 -26.70 -20.58
C ALA A 380 -12.32 -26.22 -21.79
N PRO A 381 -12.73 -24.95 -21.81
CA PRO A 381 -13.43 -24.32 -22.94
C PRO A 381 -12.72 -24.47 -24.28
N THR A 382 -11.40 -24.29 -24.32
CA THR A 382 -10.59 -24.37 -25.54
C THR A 382 -9.39 -25.30 -25.37
N ALA A 383 -8.74 -25.66 -26.48
CA ALA A 383 -7.53 -26.47 -26.45
C ALA A 383 -6.35 -25.67 -25.85
N GLU A 384 -6.28 -24.38 -26.16
CA GLU A 384 -5.29 -23.45 -25.63
C GLU A 384 -5.43 -23.35 -24.10
N GLU A 385 -6.65 -23.14 -23.59
CA GLU A 385 -6.89 -23.09 -22.15
C GLU A 385 -6.56 -24.42 -21.47
N LYS A 386 -6.83 -25.56 -22.12
CA LYS A 386 -6.46 -26.88 -21.59
C LYS A 386 -4.94 -26.99 -21.41
N ASP A 387 -4.18 -26.65 -22.45
CA ASP A 387 -2.70 -26.73 -22.41
C ASP A 387 -2.13 -25.77 -21.37
N GLU A 388 -2.69 -24.57 -21.29
CA GLU A 388 -2.38 -23.56 -20.28
C GLU A 388 -2.62 -24.06 -18.84
N TRP A 389 -3.80 -24.65 -18.57
CA TRP A 389 -4.10 -25.26 -17.26
C TRP A 389 -3.19 -26.43 -16.94
N ILE A 390 -2.93 -27.32 -17.90
CA ILE A 390 -2.01 -28.44 -17.72
C ILE A 390 -0.62 -27.93 -17.35
N ASN A 391 -0.12 -26.92 -18.06
CA ASN A 391 1.20 -26.35 -17.83
C ASN A 391 1.30 -25.68 -16.46
N SER A 392 0.32 -24.87 -16.07
CA SER A 392 0.29 -24.24 -14.74
C SER A 392 0.22 -25.29 -13.62
N ILE A 393 -0.62 -26.32 -13.76
CA ILE A 393 -0.72 -27.40 -12.76
C ILE A 393 0.58 -28.21 -12.69
N ARG A 394 1.21 -28.53 -13.83
CA ARG A 394 2.53 -29.20 -13.84
C ARG A 394 3.58 -28.34 -13.17
N ALA A 395 3.58 -27.03 -13.42
CA ALA A 395 4.48 -26.10 -12.78
C ALA A 395 4.28 -26.11 -11.26
N ALA A 396 3.04 -25.96 -10.78
CA ALA A 396 2.73 -26.01 -9.35
C ALA A 396 3.10 -27.37 -8.69
N ILE A 397 2.89 -28.50 -9.39
CA ILE A 397 3.33 -29.83 -8.91
C ILE A 397 4.86 -29.94 -8.88
N SER A 398 5.56 -29.29 -9.80
CA SER A 398 7.00 -29.41 -10.03
C SER A 398 7.84 -28.42 -9.21
N LYS A 399 7.36 -27.19 -9.00
CA LYS A 399 8.10 -26.07 -8.43
C LYS A 399 7.15 -24.99 -7.90
N ASP A 400 7.37 -24.58 -6.65
CA ASP A 400 7.05 -23.21 -6.27
C ASP A 400 8.36 -22.42 -6.23
N PRO A 401 8.60 -21.46 -7.16
CA PRO A 401 9.83 -20.68 -7.21
C PRO A 401 10.12 -19.87 -5.94
N PHE A 402 9.08 -19.48 -5.20
CA PHE A 402 9.20 -18.72 -3.97
C PHE A 402 9.61 -19.64 -2.79
N TYR A 403 9.01 -20.82 -2.65
CA TYR A 403 9.45 -21.84 -1.71
C TYR A 403 10.81 -22.44 -2.10
N GLU A 404 11.14 -22.58 -3.39
CA GLU A 404 12.50 -22.95 -3.82
C GLU A 404 13.51 -21.89 -3.40
N MET A 405 13.21 -20.59 -3.59
CA MET A 405 14.05 -19.48 -3.15
C MET A 405 14.19 -19.46 -1.62
N LEU A 406 13.10 -19.61 -0.88
CA LEU A 406 13.12 -19.70 0.58
C LEU A 406 13.90 -20.93 1.06
N ALA A 407 13.72 -22.08 0.43
CA ALA A 407 14.45 -23.31 0.73
C ALA A 407 15.94 -23.16 0.40
N ALA A 408 16.29 -22.49 -0.71
CA ALA A 408 17.68 -22.21 -1.08
C ALA A 408 18.36 -21.30 -0.06
N ARG A 409 17.69 -20.22 0.37
CA ARG A 409 18.20 -19.32 1.44
C ARG A 409 18.27 -20.03 2.78
N LYS A 410 17.25 -20.81 3.17
CA LYS A 410 17.28 -21.63 4.39
C LYS A 410 18.42 -22.67 4.36
N LYS A 411 18.69 -23.28 3.20
CA LYS A 411 19.82 -24.19 3.00
C LYS A 411 21.16 -23.46 3.13
N LYS A 412 21.30 -22.26 2.54
CA LYS A 412 22.50 -21.42 2.68
C LYS A 412 22.80 -21.13 4.15
N VAL A 413 21.81 -20.63 4.89
CA VAL A 413 21.89 -20.30 6.32
C VAL A 413 22.25 -21.54 7.18
N SER A 414 21.63 -22.69 6.91
CA SER A 414 21.88 -23.92 7.69
C SER A 414 23.16 -24.67 7.30
N SER A 415 23.71 -24.45 6.10
CA SER A 415 24.91 -25.14 5.59
C SER A 415 26.24 -24.64 6.15
N LEU A 416 26.26 -23.53 6.89
CA LEU A 416 27.47 -22.98 7.53
C LEU A 416 27.99 -23.84 8.70
N LYS A 417 27.32 -24.96 9.01
CA LYS A 417 27.72 -25.95 10.03
C LYS A 417 28.89 -26.85 9.63
N GLY A 418 29.42 -26.69 8.41
CA GLY A 418 30.38 -27.62 7.79
C GLY A 418 31.77 -27.06 7.48
N LEU A 419 32.12 -25.86 7.96
CA LEU A 419 33.46 -25.27 7.83
C LEU A 419 34.06 -24.96 9.20
#